data_AF-A0A2V3I4I8-F1
#
_entry.id   AF-A0A2V3I4I8-F1
#
_cell.length_a   1.000
_cell.length_b   1.000
_cell.length_c   1.000
_cell.angle_alpha   90.00
_cell.angle_beta   90.00
_cell.angle_gamma   90.00
#
_symmetry.space_group_name_H-M   'P 1'
#
loop_
_entity.id
_entity.type
_entity.pdbx_description
1 polymer ?
#
loop_
_entity_poly.entity_id
_entity_poly.type
_entity_poly.pdbx_seq_one_letter_code
_entity_poly.pdbx_strand_id
1 'polypeptide(L)'
;MEKIDYAGTVYLLDHKYPEPLLNHSIKKLVDLGIKKEDITITDSPENPQIGNIVVEVFPYHLEIARVRTIRNDSFISGSITTVELKADADGKYID
;
A
#
# COMPACT_ATOMS: atom_id res chain seq x y z
N MET A 1 -6.25 -7.83 13.73
CA MET A 1 -6.19 -7.70 12.26
C MET A 1 -5.50 -8.92 11.71
N GLU A 2 -6.05 -9.51 10.66
CA GLU A 2 -5.38 -10.59 9.94
C GLU A 2 -4.14 -10.02 9.23
N LYS A 3 -3.04 -10.78 9.26
CA LYS A 3 -1.81 -10.41 8.56
C LYS A 3 -2.03 -10.59 7.06
N ILE A 4 -1.44 -9.71 6.26
CA ILE A 4 -1.47 -9.86 4.81
C ILE A 4 -0.47 -10.95 4.44
N ASP A 5 -0.95 -12.01 3.81
CA ASP A 5 -0.09 -12.99 3.16
C ASP A 5 0.46 -12.39 1.86
N TYR A 6 1.79 -12.29 1.76
CA TYR A 6 2.47 -11.73 0.59
C TYR A 6 3.83 -12.40 0.37
N ALA A 7 4.30 -12.32 -0.87
CA ALA A 7 5.64 -12.71 -1.25
C ALA A 7 6.22 -11.67 -2.23
N GLY A 8 7.49 -11.34 -2.03
CA GLY A 8 8.21 -10.34 -2.83
C GLY A 8 7.82 -8.91 -2.48
N THR A 9 7.98 -8.02 -3.46
CA THR A 9 7.82 -6.57 -3.28
C THR A 9 6.38 -6.16 -3.00
N VAL A 10 6.23 -5.20 -2.09
CA VAL A 10 5.00 -4.44 -1.85
C VAL A 10 5.20 -3.04 -2.42
N TYR A 11 4.38 -2.66 -3.39
CA TYR A 11 4.42 -1.33 -3.98
C TYR A 11 3.47 -0.40 -3.23
N LEU A 12 4.01 0.63 -2.59
CA LEU A 12 3.22 1.72 -2.01
C LEU A 12 3.16 2.86 -3.04
N LEU A 13 1.96 3.13 -3.55
CA LEU A 13 1.78 4.14 -4.59
C LEU A 13 1.85 5.54 -3.99
N ASP A 14 2.86 6.31 -4.43
CA ASP A 14 3.06 7.70 -4.00
C ASP A 14 2.84 8.67 -5.16
N HIS A 15 1.77 9.46 -5.07
CA HIS A 15 1.45 10.51 -6.03
C HIS A 15 1.87 11.90 -5.53
N LYS A 16 2.99 11.97 -4.81
CA LYS A 16 3.51 13.15 -4.08
C LYS A 16 2.67 13.52 -2.87
N TYR A 17 2.29 12.50 -2.11
CA TYR A 17 1.55 12.66 -0.87
C TYR A 17 2.41 13.32 0.21
N PRO A 18 1.77 14.03 1.17
CA PRO A 18 2.50 14.63 2.28
C PRO A 18 3.18 13.54 3.12
N GLU A 19 4.44 13.80 3.56
CA GLU A 19 5.23 12.84 4.34
C GLU A 19 4.50 12.24 5.55
N PRO A 20 3.69 12.99 6.32
CA PRO A 20 2.92 12.40 7.43
C PRO A 20 1.97 11.29 7.00
N LEU A 21 1.34 11.41 5.84
CA LEU A 21 0.45 10.39 5.29
C LEU A 21 1.26 9.14 4.90
N LEU A 22 2.33 9.30 4.11
CA LEU A 22 3.18 8.18 3.70
C LEU A 22 3.79 7.43 4.90
N ASN A 23 4.30 8.16 5.89
CA ASN A 23 4.87 7.58 7.09
C ASN A 23 3.84 6.79 7.89
N HIS A 24 2.62 7.30 8.00
CA HIS A 24 1.52 6.59 8.66
C HIS A 24 1.09 5.34 7.87
N SER A 25 1.00 5.44 6.53
CA SER A 25 0.71 4.31 5.65
C SER A 25 1.71 3.17 5.82
N ILE A 26 3.01 3.49 5.80
CA ILE A 26 4.08 2.49 6.00
C ILE A 26 3.94 1.82 7.37
N LYS A 27 3.65 2.60 8.42
CA LYS A 27 3.44 2.05 9.77
C LYS A 27 2.27 1.06 9.79
N LYS A 28 1.12 1.41 9.20
CA LYS A 28 -0.03 0.49 9.11
C LYS A 28 0.28 -0.78 8.33
N LEU A 29 1.06 -0.70 7.26
CA LEU A 29 1.51 -1.89 6.52
C LEU A 29 2.41 -2.80 7.37
N VAL A 30 3.31 -2.20 8.16
CA VAL A 30 4.15 -2.96 9.11
C VAL A 30 3.31 -3.64 10.19
N ASP A 31 2.29 -2.96 10.72
CA ASP A 31 1.36 -3.55 11.70
C ASP A 31 0.57 -4.73 11.10
N LEU A 32 0.36 -4.75 9.78
CA LEU A 32 -0.26 -5.84 9.03
C LEU A 32 0.72 -6.99 8.68
N GLY A 33 1.97 -6.90 9.14
CA GLY A 33 2.99 -7.92 8.96
C GLY A 33 3.86 -7.76 7.70
N ILE A 34 3.75 -6.65 6.98
CA ILE A 34 4.65 -6.36 5.85
C ILE A 34 5.98 -5.83 6.38
N LYS A 35 7.09 -6.41 5.95
CA LYS A 35 8.41 -5.92 6.34
C LYS A 35 8.69 -4.61 5.61
N LYS A 36 9.25 -3.64 6.34
CA LYS A 36 9.62 -2.33 5.78
C LYS A 36 10.61 -2.43 4.62
N GLU A 37 11.50 -3.42 4.63
CA GLU A 37 12.48 -3.69 3.57
C GLU A 37 11.86 -4.17 2.25
N ASP A 38 10.64 -4.72 2.30
CA ASP A 38 9.91 -5.19 1.12
C ASP A 38 9.05 -4.08 0.48
N ILE A 39 8.95 -2.91 1.12
CA ILE A 39 8.12 -1.79 0.65
C ILE A 39 8.93 -0.91 -0.31
N THR A 40 8.48 -0.85 -1.55
CA THR A 40 8.97 0.09 -2.57
C THR A 40 7.97 1.21 -2.76
N ILE A 41 8.39 2.45 -2.48
CA ILE A 41 7.59 3.65 -2.71
C ILE A 41 7.82 4.11 -4.15
N THR A 42 6.76 4.21 -4.95
CA THR A 42 6.84 4.58 -6.36
C THR A 42 5.49 5.09 -6.85
N ASP A 43 5.47 5.97 -7.85
CA ASP A 43 4.25 6.36 -8.56
C ASP A 43 3.86 5.34 -9.64
N SER A 44 4.84 4.60 -10.17
CA SER A 44 4.67 3.64 -11.26
C SER A 44 5.57 2.41 -11.05
N PRO A 45 5.03 1.27 -10.59
CA PRO A 45 5.78 0.02 -10.48
C PRO A 45 6.38 -0.41 -11.83
N GLU A 46 7.71 -0.47 -11.94
CA GLU A 46 8.39 -0.76 -13.21
C GLU A 46 8.27 -2.22 -13.68
N ASN A 47 8.33 -3.19 -12.75
CA ASN A 47 8.30 -4.62 -13.07
C ASN A 47 7.48 -5.44 -12.06
N PRO A 48 6.20 -5.09 -11.82
CA PRO A 48 5.36 -5.82 -10.88
C PRO A 48 5.16 -7.27 -11.36
N GLN A 49 5.10 -8.20 -10.41
CA GLN A 49 4.85 -9.62 -10.67
C GLN A 49 3.44 -10.01 -10.22
N ILE A 50 2.87 -11.05 -10.85
CA ILE A 50 1.60 -11.64 -10.38
C ILE A 50 1.78 -12.08 -8.92
N GLY A 51 0.84 -11.68 -8.07
CA GLY A 51 0.89 -11.94 -6.63
C GLY A 51 1.51 -10.82 -5.80
N ASN A 52 2.23 -9.86 -6.39
CA ASN A 52 2.71 -8.70 -5.64
C ASN A 52 1.53 -7.89 -5.08
N ILE A 53 1.79 -7.24 -3.94
CA ILE A 53 0.84 -6.34 -3.30
C ILE A 53 1.07 -4.94 -3.84
N VAL A 54 -0.02 -4.26 -4.18
CA VAL A 54 -0.04 -2.85 -4.55
C VAL A 54 -0.97 -2.15 -3.56
N VAL A 55 -0.47 -1.07 -2.97
CA VAL A 55 -1.17 -0.29 -1.96
C VAL A 55 -1.43 1.09 -2.51
N GLU A 56 -2.70 1.40 -2.71
CA GLU A 56 -3.15 2.73 -3.09
C GLU A 56 -3.44 3.56 -1.84
N VAL A 57 -2.92 4.78 -1.81
CA VAL A 57 -2.98 5.65 -0.63
C VAL A 57 -4.09 6.69 -0.82
N PHE A 58 -5.09 6.64 0.06
CA PHE A 58 -6.11 7.69 0.18
C PHE A 58 -5.97 8.43 1.52
N PRO A 59 -6.51 9.65 1.64
CA PRO A 59 -6.42 10.42 2.90
C PRO A 59 -7.01 9.72 4.12
N TYR A 60 -7.98 8.80 3.94
CA TYR A 60 -8.70 8.17 5.06
C TYR A 60 -8.60 6.65 5.07
N HIS A 61 -7.93 6.04 4.09
CA HIS A 61 -7.73 4.60 4.04
C HIS A 61 -6.59 4.21 3.09
N LEU A 62 -6.12 2.99 3.23
CA LEU A 62 -5.30 2.30 2.25
C LEU A 62 -6.17 1.27 1.54
N GLU A 63 -6.10 1.24 0.21
CA GLU A 63 -6.62 0.10 -0.55
C GLU A 63 -5.48 -0.86 -0.84
N ILE A 64 -5.62 -2.09 -0.37
CA ILE A 64 -4.62 -3.14 -0.53
C ILE A 64 -5.12 -4.10 -1.59
N ALA A 65 -4.43 -4.13 -2.72
CA ALA A 65 -4.77 -4.96 -3.86
C ALA A 65 -3.65 -5.94 -4.20
N ARG A 66 -4.00 -7.06 -4.84
CA ARG A 66 -3.03 -8.03 -5.35
C ARG A 66 -3.02 -8.01 -6.87
N VAL A 67 -1.84 -7.98 -7.47
CA VAL A 67 -1.69 -8.15 -8.93
C VAL A 67 -2.20 -9.53 -9.33
N ARG A 68 -3.19 -9.57 -10.23
CA ARG A 68 -3.80 -10.80 -10.74
C ARG A 68 -3.30 -11.17 -12.14
N THR A 69 -3.10 -10.15 -12.98
CA THR A 69 -2.71 -10.33 -14.38
C THR A 69 -1.77 -9.20 -14.80
N ILE A 70 -0.84 -9.50 -15.71
CA ILE A 70 0.02 -8.52 -16.38
C ILE A 70 -0.23 -8.63 -17.88
N ARG A 71 -0.40 -7.49 -18.55
CA ARG A 71 -0.62 -7.43 -20.00
C ARG A 71 -0.14 -6.09 -20.54
N ASN A 72 0.67 -6.12 -21.60
CA ASN A 72 1.17 -4.93 -22.30
C ASN A 72 1.77 -3.88 -21.33
N ASP A 73 2.70 -4.30 -20.47
CA ASP A 73 3.37 -3.45 -19.47
C ASP A 73 2.44 -2.78 -18.44
N SER A 74 1.18 -3.21 -18.39
CA SER A 74 0.19 -2.81 -17.38
C SER A 74 -0.17 -4.00 -16.51
N PHE A 75 -0.50 -3.75 -15.25
CA PHE A 75 -1.01 -4.78 -14.35
C PHE A 75 -2.48 -4.52 -13.99
N ILE A 76 -3.22 -5.60 -13.77
CA ILE A 76 -4.58 -5.57 -13.25
C ILE A 76 -4.52 -6.17 -11.85
N SER A 77 -4.83 -5.34 -10.85
CA SER A 77 -4.94 -5.76 -9.47
C SER A 77 -6.40 -5.96 -9.08
N GLY A 78 -6.64 -6.75 -8.04
CA GLY A 78 -7.93 -6.83 -7.39
C GLY A 78 -7.81 -6.58 -5.91
N SER A 79 -8.72 -5.78 -5.37
CA SER A 79 -8.79 -5.43 -3.95
C SER A 79 -8.84 -6.70 -3.08
N ILE A 80 -8.05 -6.70 -2.01
CA ILE A 80 -8.01 -7.74 -0.97
C ILE A 80 -8.71 -7.22 0.28
N THR A 81 -8.35 -6.01 0.70
CA THR A 81 -8.90 -5.36 1.88
C THR A 81 -8.66 -3.86 1.83
N THR A 82 -9.42 -3.13 2.64
CA THR A 82 -9.23 -1.72 2.93
C THR A 82 -8.78 -1.57 4.38
N VAL A 83 -7.89 -0.62 4.65
CA VAL A 83 -7.39 -0.31 6.00
C VAL A 83 -7.68 1.14 6.28
N GLU A 84 -8.51 1.43 7.26
CA GLU A 84 -8.83 2.82 7.63
C GLU A 84 -7.61 3.53 8.23
N LEU A 85 -7.43 4.79 7.83
CA LEU A 85 -6.50 5.73 8.43
C LEU A 85 -7.29 6.72 9.26
N LYS A 86 -6.91 6.90 10.52
CA LYS A 86 -7.56 7.84 11.42
C LYS A 86 -6.72 9.11 11.51
N ALA A 87 -7.41 10.24 11.64
CA ALA A 87 -6.81 11.51 11.95
C ALA A 87 -7.55 12.15 13.13
N ASP A 88 -6.83 12.93 13.94
CA ASP A 88 -7.43 13.76 14.97
C ASP A 88 -8.13 15.01 14.38
N ALA A 89 -8.67 15.86 15.24
CA ALA A 89 -9.36 17.08 14.83
C ALA A 89 -8.46 18.09 14.10
N ASP A 90 -7.14 18.00 14.28
CA ASP A 90 -6.14 18.85 13.64
C ASP A 90 -5.63 18.24 12.32
N GLY A 91 -6.18 17.09 11.91
CA GLY A 91 -5.79 16.39 10.68
C GLY A 91 -4.48 15.61 10.79
N LYS A 92 -3.99 15.37 12.02
CA LYS A 92 -2.79 14.56 12.25
C LYS A 92 -3.17 13.09 12.35
N TYR A 93 -2.48 12.25 11.57
CA TYR A 93 -2.71 10.81 11.56
C TYR A 93 -2.39 10.17 12.92
N ILE A 94 -3.31 9.34 13.41
CA ILE A 94 -3.27 8.64 14.70
C ILE A 94 -3.59 7.16 14.52
N ASP A 95 -3.13 6.33 15.47
CA ASP A 95 -3.38 4.89 15.44
C ASP A 95 -4.74 4.45 15.97
#